data_AF-A0A485P9N1-F1
#
_entry.id   AF-A0A485P9N1-F1
#
_cell.length_a   1.000
_cell.length_b   1.000
_cell.length_c   1.000
_cell.angle_alpha   90.00
_cell.angle_beta   90.00
_cell.angle_gamma   90.00
#
_symmetry.space_group_name_H-M   'P 1'
#
loop_
_entity.id
_entity.type
_entity.pdbx_description
1 polymer ?
#
loop_
_entity_poly.entity_id
_entity_poly.type
_entity_poly.pdbx_seq_one_letter_code
_entity_poly.pdbx_strand_id
1 'polypeptide(L)'
;MRVQGKNILILFFLYTGGLASVIYTDTLQTIIMLIGSFILMGYAFAKVGGYESFTEKYMNAIPSIVEGDNLTINPKCYTPQADSFHIFRDAVTGDIPWPGMIFGMTIVAVWYWCTDQVIVQRCLSGKNMSHVKAACIMCGYLKLLPMFLMVMPGMISRILYTEKVACVVPSECVKHCGIEVGCTNYAYPVMVLELMPDGLRGLMLSVMLASLMSSMTSIFNSASTLFTMDLYTKIRKQASEKELLITGR
;
A
#
# COMPACT_ATOMS: atom_id res chain seq x y z
N MET A 1 9.38 23.33 -3.34
CA MET A 1 8.08 23.88 -2.85
C MET A 1 6.93 22.87 -2.76
N ARG A 2 6.77 21.85 -3.63
CA ARG A 2 5.69 20.85 -3.50
C ARG A 2 5.78 19.88 -2.30
N VAL A 3 6.98 19.68 -1.72
CA VAL A 3 7.20 18.78 -0.57
C VAL A 3 6.92 19.49 0.77
N GLN A 4 7.18 20.80 0.88
CA GLN A 4 6.96 21.56 2.12
C GLN A 4 5.47 21.74 2.46
N GLY A 5 4.59 21.89 1.46
CA GLY A 5 3.15 22.00 1.70
C GLY A 5 2.51 20.73 2.27
N LYS A 6 3.02 19.54 1.89
CA LYS A 6 2.55 18.26 2.45
C LYS A 6 2.92 18.15 3.93
N ASN A 7 4.17 18.45 4.29
CA ASN A 7 4.64 18.35 5.68
C ASN A 7 3.88 19.25 6.66
N ILE A 8 3.46 20.44 6.23
CA ILE A 8 2.69 21.39 7.06
C ILE A 8 1.28 20.85 7.38
N LEU A 9 0.60 20.23 6.40
CA LEU A 9 -0.71 19.62 6.62
C LEU A 9 -0.64 18.43 7.59
N ILE A 10 0.40 17.59 7.49
CA ILE A 10 0.63 16.50 8.45
C ILE A 10 0.80 17.05 9.86
N LEU A 11 1.63 18.07 10.03
CA LEU A 11 1.90 18.70 11.33
C LEU A 11 0.61 19.31 11.91
N PHE A 12 -0.21 19.96 11.10
CA PHE A 12 -1.48 20.53 11.56
C PHE A 12 -2.48 19.45 12.05
N PHE A 13 -2.61 18.34 11.33
CA PHE A 13 -3.47 17.22 11.74
C PHE A 13 -2.94 16.51 12.99
N LEU A 14 -1.62 16.36 13.12
CA LEU A 14 -0.98 15.82 14.34
C LEU A 14 -1.28 16.68 15.57
N TYR A 15 -1.17 18.01 15.43
CA TYR A 15 -1.41 18.94 16.53
C TYR A 15 -2.87 19.01 16.98
N THR A 16 -3.83 18.71 16.10
CA THR A 16 -5.27 18.97 16.35
C THR A 16 -6.12 17.72 16.50
N GLY A 17 -5.76 16.59 15.88
CA GLY A 17 -6.68 15.44 15.73
C GLY A 17 -6.67 14.42 16.87
N GLY A 18 -5.53 14.18 17.51
CA GLY A 18 -5.38 13.05 18.44
C GLY A 18 -5.72 11.68 17.81
N LEU A 19 -5.58 10.60 18.60
CA LEU A 19 -5.78 9.23 18.10
C LEU A 19 -7.21 8.97 17.59
N ALA A 20 -8.22 9.54 18.25
CA ALA A 20 -9.62 9.33 17.89
C ALA A 20 -9.97 9.91 16.51
N SER A 21 -9.53 11.14 16.20
CA SER A 21 -9.80 11.75 14.89
C SER A 21 -9.18 10.93 13.76
N VAL A 22 -7.95 10.41 13.97
CA VAL A 22 -7.24 9.58 12.99
C VAL A 22 -8.04 8.31 12.67
N ILE A 23 -8.61 7.65 13.69
CA ILE A 23 -9.41 6.44 13.52
C ILE A 23 -10.69 6.73 12.71
N TYR A 24 -11.38 7.84 12.99
CA TYR A 24 -12.59 8.20 12.24
C TYR A 24 -12.30 8.52 10.78
N THR A 25 -11.23 9.28 10.51
CA THR A 25 -10.83 9.60 9.13
C THR A 25 -10.39 8.34 8.38
N ASP A 26 -9.65 7.43 9.02
CA ASP A 26 -9.24 6.15 8.44
C ASP A 26 -10.44 5.26 8.09
N THR A 27 -11.47 5.26 8.93
CA THR A 27 -12.67 4.46 8.71
C THR A 27 -13.42 4.94 7.47
N LEU A 28 -13.66 6.25 7.36
CA LEU A 28 -14.31 6.85 6.19
C LEU A 28 -13.50 6.58 4.93
N GLN A 29 -12.19 6.80 4.99
CA GLN A 29 -11.28 6.57 3.87
C GLN A 29 -11.29 5.12 3.41
N THR A 30 -11.31 4.16 4.34
CA THR A 30 -11.37 2.72 4.02
C THR A 30 -12.63 2.37 3.24
N ILE A 31 -13.79 2.89 3.64
CA ILE A 31 -15.06 2.67 2.92
C ILE A 31 -14.96 3.21 1.49
N ILE A 32 -14.47 4.44 1.32
CA ILE A 32 -14.35 5.06 0.00
C ILE A 32 -13.34 4.30 -0.88
N MET A 33 -12.17 3.92 -0.33
CA MET A 33 -11.18 3.14 -1.06
C MET A 33 -11.70 1.77 -1.47
N LEU A 34 -12.44 1.07 -0.61
CA LEU A 34 -13.02 -0.23 -0.93
C LEU A 34 -14.00 -0.11 -2.10
N ILE A 35 -14.97 0.80 -2.01
CA ILE A 35 -15.96 1.03 -3.08
C ILE A 35 -15.24 1.42 -4.38
N GLY A 36 -14.32 2.38 -4.32
CA GLY A 36 -13.56 2.81 -5.49
C GLY A 36 -12.70 1.71 -6.11
N SER A 37 -12.13 0.82 -5.29
CA SER A 37 -11.35 -0.33 -5.77
C SER A 37 -12.23 -1.39 -6.44
N PHE A 38 -13.43 -1.66 -5.93
CA PHE A 38 -14.39 -2.54 -6.59
C PHE A 38 -14.80 -1.99 -7.95
N ILE A 39 -15.07 -0.68 -8.03
CA ILE A 39 -15.39 -0.01 -9.29
C ILE A 39 -14.20 -0.12 -10.26
N LEU A 40 -12.97 0.18 -9.79
CA LEU A 40 -11.77 0.08 -10.62
C LEU A 40 -11.57 -1.32 -11.17
N MET A 41 -11.72 -2.34 -10.33
CA MET A 41 -11.61 -3.74 -10.72
C MET A 41 -12.61 -4.08 -11.83
N GLY A 42 -13.87 -3.64 -11.69
CA GLY A 42 -14.89 -3.80 -12.72
C GLY A 42 -14.49 -3.17 -14.06
N TYR A 43 -14.04 -1.91 -14.06
CA TYR A 43 -13.55 -1.23 -15.27
C TYR A 43 -12.31 -1.92 -15.86
N ALA A 44 -11.38 -2.36 -15.02
CA ALA A 44 -10.15 -3.03 -15.44
C ALA A 44 -10.46 -4.33 -16.19
N PHE A 45 -11.30 -5.19 -15.62
CA PHE A 45 -11.71 -6.44 -16.26
C PHE A 45 -12.55 -6.21 -17.52
N ALA A 46 -13.44 -5.22 -17.51
CA ALA A 46 -14.21 -4.85 -18.70
C ALA A 46 -13.29 -4.39 -19.85
N LYS A 47 -12.24 -3.64 -19.56
CA LYS A 47 -11.30 -3.15 -20.57
C LYS A 47 -10.42 -4.24 -21.16
N VAL A 48 -10.03 -5.23 -20.34
CA VAL A 48 -9.21 -6.36 -20.79
C VAL A 48 -10.02 -7.41 -21.55
N GLY A 49 -11.33 -7.49 -21.30
CA GLY A 49 -12.23 -8.46 -21.94
C GLY A 49 -12.47 -9.71 -21.09
N GLY A 50 -12.48 -9.56 -19.76
CA GLY A 50 -12.74 -10.66 -18.81
C GLY A 50 -11.50 -11.44 -18.37
N TYR A 51 -11.72 -12.50 -17.59
CA TYR A 51 -10.66 -13.26 -16.91
C TYR A 51 -9.82 -14.13 -17.87
N GLU A 52 -10.45 -14.74 -18.88
CA GLU A 52 -9.74 -15.56 -19.87
C GLU A 52 -8.76 -14.71 -20.68
N SER A 53 -9.26 -13.60 -21.26
CA SER A 53 -8.43 -12.66 -22.01
C SER A 53 -7.35 -12.01 -21.13
N PHE A 54 -7.63 -11.79 -19.85
CA PHE A 54 -6.65 -11.33 -18.88
C PHE A 54 -5.46 -12.30 -18.74
N THR A 55 -5.74 -13.58 -18.57
CA THR A 55 -4.69 -14.60 -18.38
C THR A 55 -3.80 -14.71 -19.63
N GLU A 56 -4.42 -14.72 -20.81
CA GLU A 56 -3.69 -14.78 -22.09
C GLU A 56 -2.87 -13.51 -22.36
N LYS A 57 -3.51 -12.33 -22.28
CA LYS A 57 -2.85 -11.05 -22.59
C LYS A 57 -1.76 -10.69 -21.59
N TYR A 58 -1.89 -11.11 -20.33
CA TYR A 58 -0.86 -10.86 -19.33
C TYR A 58 0.48 -11.48 -19.73
N MET A 59 0.47 -12.72 -20.25
CA MET A 59 1.69 -13.41 -20.67
C MET A 59 2.35 -12.75 -21.89
N ASN A 60 1.58 -12.01 -22.69
CA ASN A 60 2.06 -11.26 -23.86
C ASN A 60 2.39 -9.79 -23.54
N ALA A 61 2.26 -9.33 -22.30
CA ALA A 61 2.49 -7.94 -21.90
C ALA A 61 3.99 -7.63 -21.72
N ILE A 62 4.70 -7.56 -22.86
CA ILE A 62 6.14 -7.26 -22.98
C ILE A 62 6.31 -5.85 -23.59
N PRO A 63 7.16 -4.98 -23.01
CA PRO A 63 7.42 -3.65 -23.57
C PRO A 63 8.14 -3.74 -24.92
N SER A 64 7.90 -2.77 -25.79
CA SER A 64 8.50 -2.70 -27.13
C SER A 64 9.97 -2.28 -27.06
N ILE A 65 10.32 -1.45 -26.07
CA ILE A 65 11.69 -0.95 -25.86
C ILE A 65 12.35 -1.76 -24.73
N VAL A 66 13.21 -2.70 -25.12
CA VAL A 66 13.93 -3.60 -24.20
C VAL A 66 15.44 -3.42 -24.23
N GLU A 67 15.95 -2.68 -25.21
CA GLU A 67 17.37 -2.37 -25.39
C GLU A 67 17.54 -0.85 -25.46
N GLY A 68 18.50 -0.33 -24.71
CA GLY A 68 18.76 1.10 -24.60
C GLY A 68 19.91 1.39 -23.64
N ASP A 69 20.45 2.61 -23.71
CA ASP A 69 21.50 3.11 -22.80
C ASP A 69 22.79 2.25 -22.76
N ASN A 70 23.14 1.57 -23.86
CA ASN A 70 24.25 0.60 -23.94
C ASN A 70 24.16 -0.56 -22.92
N LEU A 71 22.95 -0.89 -22.46
CA LEU A 71 22.70 -1.98 -21.52
C LEU A 71 21.95 -3.12 -22.22
N THR A 72 22.45 -4.35 -22.07
CA THR A 72 21.74 -5.57 -22.47
C THR A 72 20.96 -6.09 -21.26
N ILE A 73 19.63 -5.94 -21.30
CA ILE A 73 18.76 -6.33 -20.19
C ILE A 73 18.36 -7.80 -20.33
N ASN A 74 18.44 -8.55 -19.22
CA ASN A 74 18.06 -9.95 -19.21
C ASN A 74 16.55 -10.10 -19.52
N PRO A 75 16.15 -11.01 -20.44
CA PRO A 75 14.74 -11.27 -20.75
C PRO A 75 13.85 -11.50 -19.53
N LYS A 76 14.39 -12.14 -18.48
CA LYS A 76 13.69 -12.38 -17.22
C LYS A 76 13.13 -11.11 -16.55
N CYS A 77 13.70 -9.94 -16.83
CA CYS A 77 13.28 -8.68 -16.23
C CYS A 77 12.01 -8.09 -16.87
N TYR A 78 11.76 -8.35 -18.16
CA TYR A 78 10.64 -7.77 -18.90
C TYR A 78 9.58 -8.79 -19.34
N THR A 79 9.89 -10.10 -19.33
CA THR A 79 8.90 -11.13 -19.65
C THR A 79 8.14 -11.58 -18.39
N PRO A 80 6.80 -11.70 -18.45
CA PRO A 80 6.03 -12.36 -17.41
C PRO A 80 6.51 -13.80 -17.17
N GLN A 81 6.57 -14.23 -15.90
CA GLN A 81 6.99 -15.58 -15.55
C GLN A 81 5.87 -16.60 -15.84
N ALA A 82 6.23 -17.83 -16.20
CA ALA A 82 5.26 -18.89 -16.51
C ALA A 82 4.34 -19.25 -15.32
N ASP A 83 4.84 -19.10 -14.10
CA ASP A 83 4.15 -19.36 -12.85
C ASP A 83 3.47 -18.11 -12.26
N SER A 84 3.29 -17.03 -13.04
CA SER A 84 2.69 -15.77 -12.57
C SER A 84 1.29 -15.93 -11.94
N PHE A 85 0.55 -16.97 -12.31
CA PHE A 85 -0.79 -17.29 -11.80
C PHE A 85 -0.80 -18.36 -10.69
N HIS A 86 0.36 -18.82 -10.25
CA HIS A 86 0.48 -19.76 -9.15
C HIS A 86 0.75 -19.00 -7.84
N ILE A 87 -0.12 -19.21 -6.84
CA ILE A 87 0.02 -18.61 -5.52
C ILE A 87 1.27 -19.14 -4.81
N PHE A 88 1.53 -20.44 -4.93
CA PHE A 88 2.72 -21.09 -4.40
C PHE A 88 3.69 -21.34 -5.55
N ARG A 89 4.80 -20.59 -5.55
CA ARG A 89 5.91 -20.77 -6.49
C ARG A 89 6.80 -21.93 -6.09
N ASP A 90 7.72 -22.31 -6.97
CA ASP A 90 8.67 -23.39 -6.71
C ASP A 90 9.41 -23.23 -5.37
N ALA A 91 9.66 -24.35 -4.70
CA ALA A 91 10.18 -24.34 -3.33
C ALA A 91 11.64 -23.86 -3.20
N VAL A 92 12.41 -23.93 -4.29
CA VAL A 92 13.87 -23.70 -4.26
C VAL A 92 14.32 -22.65 -5.27
N THR A 93 13.74 -22.67 -6.47
CA THR A 93 14.15 -21.84 -7.61
C THR A 93 13.24 -20.64 -7.85
N GLY A 94 12.08 -20.60 -7.19
CA GLY A 94 11.20 -19.44 -7.20
C GLY A 94 11.88 -18.23 -6.55
N ASP A 95 11.65 -17.05 -7.10
CA ASP A 95 12.00 -15.76 -6.49
C ASP A 95 11.29 -15.51 -5.15
N ILE A 96 10.09 -16.07 -5.00
CA ILE A 96 9.31 -16.07 -3.75
C ILE A 96 8.93 -17.51 -3.39
N PRO A 97 9.87 -18.32 -2.89
CA PRO A 97 9.67 -19.74 -2.68
C PRO A 97 8.62 -19.97 -1.59
N TRP A 98 7.68 -20.90 -1.83
CA TRP A 98 6.55 -21.12 -0.91
C TRP A 98 6.95 -21.48 0.54
N PRO A 99 8.03 -22.24 0.83
CA PRO A 99 8.41 -22.51 2.21
C PRO A 99 8.86 -21.23 2.91
N GLY A 100 9.64 -20.38 2.22
CA GLY A 100 10.04 -19.07 2.72
C GLY A 100 8.85 -18.16 2.93
N MET A 101 7.85 -18.21 2.04
CA MET A 101 6.60 -17.48 2.20
C MET A 101 5.84 -17.94 3.44
N ILE A 102 5.62 -19.25 3.63
CA ILE A 102 4.85 -19.74 4.78
C ILE A 102 5.60 -19.53 6.10
N PHE A 103 6.83 -20.01 6.22
CA PHE A 103 7.55 -19.98 7.51
C PHE A 103 8.16 -18.61 7.79
N GLY A 104 8.72 -17.94 6.77
CA GLY A 104 9.32 -16.62 6.91
C GLY A 104 8.29 -15.52 7.10
N MET A 105 7.24 -15.46 6.26
CA MET A 105 6.22 -14.41 6.40
C MET A 105 5.39 -14.58 7.67
N THR A 106 5.26 -15.79 8.23
CA THR A 106 4.58 -15.96 9.52
C THR A 106 5.28 -15.19 10.63
N ILE A 107 6.63 -15.19 10.67
CA ILE A 107 7.40 -14.42 11.66
C ILE A 107 7.15 -12.93 11.47
N VAL A 108 7.21 -12.44 10.23
CA VAL A 108 6.95 -11.04 9.88
C VAL A 108 5.51 -10.64 10.22
N ALA A 109 4.55 -11.52 9.97
CA ALA A 109 3.14 -11.29 10.28
C ALA A 109 2.92 -11.20 11.79
N VAL A 110 3.52 -12.10 12.59
CA VAL A 110 3.42 -12.02 14.05
C VAL A 110 4.01 -10.71 14.55
N TRP A 111 5.19 -10.30 14.05
CA TRP A 111 5.76 -9.00 14.40
C TRP A 111 4.83 -7.84 14.04
N TYR A 112 4.32 -7.81 12.80
CA TYR A 112 3.46 -6.73 12.33
C TYR A 112 2.12 -6.64 13.08
N TRP A 113 1.47 -7.77 13.36
CA TRP A 113 0.13 -7.77 13.97
C TRP A 113 0.15 -7.74 15.50
N CYS A 114 1.21 -8.25 16.13
CA CYS A 114 1.27 -8.41 17.59
C CYS A 114 2.27 -7.48 18.27
N THR A 115 3.23 -6.92 17.53
CA THR A 115 4.33 -6.13 18.12
C THR A 115 4.41 -4.70 17.57
N ASP A 116 3.89 -4.46 16.37
CA ASP A 116 3.83 -3.11 15.81
C ASP A 116 2.92 -2.20 16.66
N GLN A 117 3.50 -1.13 17.18
CA GLN A 117 2.83 -0.20 18.08
C GLN A 117 1.60 0.45 17.43
N VAL A 118 1.62 0.71 16.12
CA VAL A 118 0.48 1.32 15.43
C VAL A 118 -0.74 0.41 15.49
N ILE A 119 -0.54 -0.90 15.32
CA ILE A 119 -1.62 -1.90 15.33
C ILE A 119 -2.06 -2.20 16.75
N VAL A 120 -1.11 -2.45 17.66
CA VAL A 120 -1.41 -2.75 19.07
C VAL A 120 -2.18 -1.60 19.72
N GLN A 121 -1.80 -0.35 19.47
CA GLN A 121 -2.47 0.83 20.01
C GLN A 121 -3.94 0.93 19.55
N ARG A 122 -4.24 0.52 18.31
CA ARG A 122 -5.62 0.46 17.78
C ARG A 122 -6.45 -0.63 18.48
N CYS A 123 -5.85 -1.79 18.74
CA CYS A 123 -6.51 -2.86 19.50
C CYS A 123 -6.80 -2.44 20.96
N LEU A 124 -5.86 -1.75 21.61
CA LEU A 124 -6.02 -1.26 22.98
C LEU A 124 -7.07 -0.13 23.11
N SER A 125 -7.35 0.57 22.01
CA SER A 125 -8.40 1.61 21.95
C SER A 125 -9.81 1.03 21.77
N GLY A 126 -9.94 -0.29 21.64
CA GLY A 126 -11.22 -0.97 21.54
C GLY A 126 -12.02 -0.90 22.85
N LYS A 127 -13.35 -0.76 22.75
CA LYS A 127 -14.23 -0.63 23.93
C LYS A 127 -14.08 -1.81 24.89
N ASN A 128 -14.17 -3.03 24.36
CA ASN A 128 -14.17 -4.27 25.12
C ASN A 128 -13.37 -5.35 24.36
N MET A 129 -12.86 -6.35 25.08
CA MET A 129 -12.13 -7.48 24.48
C MET A 129 -12.95 -8.24 23.41
N SER A 130 -14.27 -8.36 23.59
CA SER A 130 -15.15 -8.98 22.58
C SER A 130 -15.15 -8.21 21.26
N HIS A 131 -15.19 -6.86 21.31
CA HIS A 131 -15.12 -6.02 20.11
C HIS A 131 -13.76 -6.13 19.43
N VAL A 132 -12.67 -6.19 20.18
CA VAL A 132 -11.32 -6.36 19.63
C VAL A 132 -11.20 -7.71 18.91
N LYS A 133 -11.68 -8.80 19.52
CA LYS A 133 -11.69 -10.14 18.88
C LYS A 133 -12.52 -10.15 17.60
N ALA A 134 -13.71 -9.56 17.63
CA ALA A 134 -14.57 -9.44 16.44
C ALA A 134 -13.89 -8.61 15.33
N ALA A 135 -13.23 -7.51 15.69
CA ALA A 135 -12.48 -6.67 14.76
C ALA A 135 -11.31 -7.44 14.11
N CYS A 136 -10.58 -8.26 14.88
CA CYS A 136 -9.51 -9.11 14.33
C CYS A 136 -10.05 -10.12 13.32
N ILE A 137 -11.18 -10.77 13.61
CA ILE A 137 -11.82 -11.72 12.68
C ILE A 137 -12.27 -11.00 11.41
N MET A 138 -12.93 -9.84 11.55
CA MET A 138 -13.35 -9.01 10.42
C MET A 138 -12.15 -8.58 9.56
N CYS A 139 -11.05 -8.16 10.19
CA CYS A 139 -9.81 -7.80 9.51
C CYS A 139 -9.24 -8.99 8.71
N GLY A 140 -9.29 -10.21 9.27
CA GLY A 140 -8.89 -11.43 8.58
C GLY A 140 -9.65 -11.65 7.28
N TYR A 141 -10.98 -11.51 7.30
CA TYR A 141 -11.80 -11.62 6.09
C TYR A 141 -11.51 -10.51 5.07
N LEU A 142 -11.40 -9.26 5.52
CA LEU A 142 -11.10 -8.13 4.64
C LEU A 142 -9.71 -8.26 3.98
N LYS A 143 -8.77 -8.97 4.59
CA LYS A 143 -7.42 -9.19 4.05
C LYS A 143 -7.40 -10.14 2.83
N LEU A 144 -8.50 -10.83 2.54
CA LEU A 144 -8.65 -11.60 1.30
C LEU A 144 -8.91 -10.68 0.09
N LEU A 145 -9.47 -9.49 0.30
CA LEU A 145 -9.86 -8.58 -0.78
C LEU A 145 -8.70 -8.00 -1.60
N PRO A 146 -7.54 -7.62 -1.04
CA PRO A 146 -6.43 -7.05 -1.81
C PRO A 146 -5.95 -7.91 -2.98
N MET A 147 -6.10 -9.23 -2.93
CA MET A 147 -5.81 -10.12 -4.07
C MET A 147 -6.63 -9.72 -5.31
N PHE A 148 -7.93 -9.48 -5.12
CA PHE A 148 -8.83 -9.10 -6.20
C PHE A 148 -8.81 -7.60 -6.49
N LEU A 149 -8.72 -6.77 -5.45
CA LEU A 149 -8.85 -5.32 -5.55
C LEU A 149 -7.55 -4.58 -5.88
N MET A 150 -6.40 -5.21 -5.67
CA MET A 150 -5.08 -4.59 -5.92
C MET A 150 -4.20 -5.43 -6.83
N VAL A 151 -4.02 -6.73 -6.54
CA VAL A 151 -3.09 -7.57 -7.32
C VAL A 151 -3.60 -7.76 -8.75
N MET A 152 -4.85 -8.18 -8.93
CA MET A 152 -5.43 -8.36 -10.27
C MET A 152 -5.46 -7.05 -11.09
N PRO A 153 -5.99 -5.92 -10.58
CA PRO A 153 -5.87 -4.62 -11.27
C PRO A 153 -4.43 -4.19 -11.56
N GLY A 154 -3.48 -4.51 -10.68
CA GLY A 154 -2.06 -4.26 -10.90
C GLY A 154 -1.50 -5.07 -12.08
N MET A 155 -1.86 -6.35 -12.18
CA MET A 155 -1.51 -7.19 -13.33
C MET A 155 -2.18 -6.68 -14.62
N ILE A 156 -3.45 -6.29 -14.56
CA ILE A 156 -4.17 -5.69 -15.68
C ILE A 156 -3.50 -4.38 -16.13
N SER A 157 -2.99 -3.57 -15.19
CA SER A 157 -2.26 -2.36 -15.53
C SER A 157 -1.04 -2.64 -16.41
N ARG A 158 -0.38 -3.79 -16.23
CA ARG A 158 0.73 -4.21 -17.09
C ARG A 158 0.26 -4.46 -18.52
N ILE A 159 -0.94 -5.00 -18.71
CA ILE A 159 -1.53 -5.26 -20.04
C ILE A 159 -1.92 -3.96 -20.74
N LEU A 160 -2.57 -3.06 -20.02
CA LEU A 160 -3.11 -1.82 -20.60
C LEU A 160 -2.06 -0.74 -20.81
N TYR A 161 -1.02 -0.74 -19.97
CA TYR A 161 0.03 0.29 -19.95
C TYR A 161 1.43 -0.34 -19.93
N THR A 162 1.66 -1.33 -20.79
CA THR A 162 2.91 -2.12 -20.86
C THR A 162 4.17 -1.25 -20.89
N GLU A 163 4.23 -0.28 -21.81
CA GLU A 163 5.41 0.59 -21.97
C GLU A 163 5.67 1.46 -20.73
N LYS A 164 4.62 1.84 -19.99
CA LYS A 164 4.76 2.66 -18.78
C LYS A 164 5.14 1.82 -17.56
N VAL A 165 4.48 0.67 -17.37
CA VAL A 165 4.56 -0.12 -16.11
C VAL A 165 5.66 -1.17 -16.17
N ALA A 166 5.85 -1.81 -17.32
CA ALA A 166 6.85 -2.84 -17.53
C ALA A 166 8.16 -2.29 -18.14
N CYS A 167 8.37 -0.97 -18.11
CA CYS A 167 9.60 -0.36 -18.59
C CYS A 167 10.82 -0.98 -17.88
N VAL A 168 11.88 -1.21 -18.64
CA VAL A 168 13.14 -1.76 -18.13
C VAL A 168 14.36 -0.89 -18.45
N VAL A 169 14.27 -0.08 -19.50
CA VAL A 169 15.33 0.86 -19.87
C VAL A 169 15.26 2.11 -18.97
N PRO A 170 16.34 2.49 -18.27
CA PRO A 170 16.33 3.61 -17.33
C PRO A 170 15.83 4.93 -17.92
N SER A 171 16.28 5.30 -19.12
CA SER A 171 15.86 6.54 -19.79
C SER A 171 14.35 6.60 -20.06
N GLU A 172 13.74 5.51 -20.52
CA GLU A 172 12.28 5.44 -20.72
C GLU A 172 11.51 5.37 -19.40
N CYS A 173 12.03 4.68 -18.38
CA CYS A 173 11.40 4.68 -17.06
C CYS A 173 11.39 6.06 -16.40
N VAL A 174 12.48 6.83 -16.52
CA VAL A 174 12.54 8.21 -16.03
C VAL A 174 11.53 9.10 -16.74
N LYS A 175 11.34 8.93 -18.05
CA LYS A 175 10.34 9.66 -18.83
C LYS A 175 8.91 9.37 -18.38
N HIS A 176 8.61 8.15 -17.96
CA HIS A 176 7.26 7.74 -17.56
C HIS A 176 6.94 8.01 -16.08
N CYS A 177 7.84 7.68 -15.16
CA CYS A 177 7.58 7.80 -13.72
C CYS A 177 8.66 8.58 -12.94
N GLY A 178 9.72 9.06 -13.59
CA GLY A 178 10.78 9.83 -12.95
C GLY A 178 11.74 8.98 -12.10
N ILE A 179 11.77 7.66 -12.32
CA ILE A 179 12.58 6.71 -11.56
C ILE A 179 13.31 5.77 -12.52
N GLU A 180 14.61 5.53 -12.29
CA GLU A 180 15.45 4.69 -13.16
C GLU A 180 15.26 3.17 -12.93
N VAL A 181 14.83 2.77 -11.73
CA VAL A 181 14.75 1.35 -11.31
C VAL A 181 13.47 0.63 -11.74
N GLY A 182 12.58 1.28 -12.50
CA GLY A 182 11.31 0.73 -12.96
C GLY A 182 10.07 1.37 -12.35
N CYS A 183 8.95 1.25 -13.07
CA CYS A 183 7.70 1.95 -12.77
C CYS A 183 6.58 1.04 -12.23
N THR A 184 6.89 -0.13 -11.67
CA THR A 184 5.87 -1.09 -11.18
C THR A 184 4.92 -0.46 -10.15
N ASN A 185 5.42 0.41 -9.27
CA ASN A 185 4.60 1.11 -8.27
C ASN A 185 3.62 2.13 -8.88
N TYR A 186 3.79 2.49 -10.15
CA TYR A 186 2.91 3.39 -10.87
C TYR A 186 1.62 2.70 -11.37
N ALA A 187 1.56 1.37 -11.32
CA ALA A 187 0.45 0.56 -11.85
C ALA A 187 -0.93 0.96 -11.31
N TYR A 188 -1.09 1.03 -9.98
CA TYR A 188 -2.39 1.37 -9.40
C TYR A 188 -2.79 2.84 -9.65
N PRO A 189 -1.90 3.84 -9.44
CA PRO A 189 -2.19 5.23 -9.79
C PRO A 189 -2.56 5.45 -11.26
N VAL A 190 -1.86 4.82 -12.21
CA VAL A 190 -2.16 5.01 -13.64
C VAL A 190 -3.52 4.44 -14.00
N MET A 191 -3.91 3.31 -13.41
CA MET A 191 -5.24 2.74 -13.58
C MET A 191 -6.34 3.69 -13.09
N VAL A 192 -6.15 4.32 -11.92
CA VAL A 192 -7.09 5.32 -11.39
C VAL A 192 -7.16 6.55 -12.32
N LEU A 193 -6.02 7.02 -12.84
CA LEU A 193 -5.95 8.23 -13.65
C LEU A 193 -6.59 8.08 -15.04
N GLU A 194 -6.42 6.90 -15.65
CA GLU A 194 -6.73 6.67 -17.07
C GLU A 194 -8.03 5.89 -17.27
N LEU A 195 -8.47 5.06 -16.30
CA LEU A 195 -9.70 4.25 -16.45
C LEU A 195 -10.91 4.82 -15.71
N MET A 196 -10.72 5.59 -14.63
CA MET A 196 -11.87 6.09 -13.87
C MET A 196 -12.49 7.32 -14.53
N PRO A 197 -13.83 7.45 -14.46
CA PRO A 197 -14.51 8.64 -14.95
C PRO A 197 -14.17 9.88 -14.11
N ASP A 198 -14.44 11.04 -14.69
CA ASP A 198 -14.34 12.31 -14.00
C ASP A 198 -15.20 12.33 -12.72
N GLY A 199 -14.73 13.05 -11.71
CA GLY A 199 -15.29 12.99 -10.36
C GLY A 199 -14.73 11.82 -9.55
N LEU A 200 -14.98 10.56 -9.97
CA LEU A 200 -14.48 9.38 -9.23
C LEU A 200 -12.95 9.33 -9.20
N ARG A 201 -12.31 9.66 -10.32
CA ARG A 201 -10.85 9.83 -10.40
C ARG A 201 -10.33 10.84 -9.37
N GLY A 202 -10.97 12.01 -9.28
CA GLY A 202 -10.60 13.06 -8.32
C GLY A 202 -10.77 12.59 -6.88
N LEU A 203 -11.92 11.97 -6.57
CA LEU A 203 -12.20 11.40 -5.25
C LEU A 203 -11.13 10.37 -4.85
N MET A 204 -10.78 9.45 -5.75
CA MET A 204 -9.79 8.41 -5.47
C MET A 204 -8.39 8.99 -5.25
N LEU A 205 -7.96 9.96 -6.05
CA LEU A 205 -6.66 10.63 -5.83
C LEU A 205 -6.64 11.37 -4.49
N SER A 206 -7.72 12.07 -4.13
CA SER A 206 -7.83 12.75 -2.83
C SER A 206 -7.73 11.77 -1.68
N VAL A 207 -8.42 10.64 -1.77
CA VAL A 207 -8.43 9.58 -0.74
C VAL A 207 -7.07 8.89 -0.64
N MET A 208 -6.38 8.65 -1.76
CA MET A 208 -5.01 8.12 -1.76
C MET A 208 -4.02 9.08 -1.11
N LEU A 209 -4.17 10.39 -1.32
CA LEU A 209 -3.36 11.38 -0.62
C LEU A 209 -3.70 11.41 0.87
N ALA A 210 -4.98 11.37 1.23
CA ALA A 210 -5.43 11.30 2.62
C ALA A 210 -4.89 10.05 3.34
N SER A 211 -4.84 8.91 2.65
CA SER A 211 -4.34 7.65 3.21
C SER A 211 -2.86 7.69 3.57
N LEU A 212 -2.06 8.31 2.70
CA LEU A 212 -0.64 8.56 2.97
C LEU A 212 -0.46 9.46 4.20
N MET A 213 -1.25 10.54 4.28
CA MET A 213 -1.18 11.48 5.41
C MET A 213 -1.55 10.77 6.72
N SER A 214 -2.63 9.99 6.73
CA SER A 214 -3.10 9.29 7.93
C SER A 214 -2.15 8.19 8.40
N SER A 215 -1.53 7.47 7.45
CA SER A 215 -0.49 6.47 7.76
C SER A 215 0.71 7.14 8.44
N MET A 216 1.13 8.29 7.92
CA MET A 216 2.25 9.03 8.48
C MET A 216 1.93 9.63 9.85
N THR A 217 0.71 10.14 10.03
CA THR A 217 0.21 10.61 11.34
C THR A 217 0.18 9.47 12.37
N SER A 218 -0.26 8.27 11.98
CA SER A 218 -0.28 7.10 12.87
C SER A 218 1.14 6.70 13.32
N ILE A 219 2.10 6.68 12.39
CA ILE A 219 3.51 6.38 12.70
C ILE A 219 4.08 7.39 13.69
N PHE A 220 3.87 8.68 13.46
CA PHE A 220 4.39 9.72 14.36
C PHE A 220 3.73 9.69 15.73
N ASN A 221 2.42 9.43 15.81
CA ASN A 221 1.72 9.29 17.09
C ASN A 221 2.25 8.09 17.90
N SER A 222 2.50 6.96 17.23
CA SER A 222 3.07 5.77 17.89
C SER A 222 4.52 6.00 18.33
N ALA A 223 5.34 6.66 17.50
CA ALA A 223 6.71 7.04 17.88
C ALA A 223 6.75 8.01 19.07
N SER A 224 5.85 9.00 19.09
CA SER A 224 5.71 9.93 20.20
C SER A 224 5.26 9.23 21.49
N THR A 225 4.31 8.30 21.40
CA THR A 225 3.87 7.49 22.55
C THR A 225 5.03 6.68 23.12
N LEU A 226 5.82 6.03 22.26
CA LEU A 226 6.99 5.26 22.67
C LEU A 226 8.04 6.16 23.33
N PHE A 227 8.32 7.34 22.76
CA PHE A 227 9.24 8.29 23.36
C PHE A 227 8.76 8.81 24.73
N THR A 228 7.50 9.26 24.82
CA THR A 228 6.96 9.83 26.06
C THR A 228 6.81 8.78 27.16
N MET A 229 6.20 7.65 26.86
CA MET A 229 5.87 6.64 27.87
C MET A 229 7.04 5.73 28.21
N ASP A 230 7.89 5.36 27.24
CA ASP A 230 8.94 4.35 27.47
C ASP A 230 10.33 4.92 27.73
N LEU A 231 10.58 6.18 27.34
CA LEU A 231 11.86 6.85 27.55
C LEU A 231 11.74 8.07 28.47
N TYR A 232 10.82 9.00 28.20
CA TYR A 232 10.74 10.26 28.92
C TYR A 232 10.35 10.06 30.39
N THR A 233 9.40 9.19 30.71
CA THR A 233 9.05 8.84 32.11
C THR A 233 10.21 8.21 32.89
N LYS A 234 11.14 7.50 32.21
CA LYS A 234 12.33 6.92 32.86
C LYS A 234 13.35 8.01 33.22
N ILE A 235 13.49 9.02 32.38
CA ILE A 235 14.36 10.17 32.61
C ILE A 235 13.74 11.12 33.64
N ARG A 236 12.44 11.42 33.49
CA ARG A 236 11.66 12.33 34.34
C ARG A 236 10.60 11.55 35.13
N LYS A 237 11.02 11.02 36.28
CA LYS A 237 10.21 10.12 37.13
C LYS A 237 8.92 10.74 37.73
N GLN A 238 8.83 12.07 37.78
CA GLN A 238 7.67 12.80 38.29
C GLN A 238 7.12 13.77 37.22
N ALA A 239 6.97 13.29 35.98
CA ALA A 239 6.34 14.08 34.93
C ALA A 239 4.82 14.21 35.18
N SER A 240 4.28 15.41 35.05
CA SER A 240 2.83 15.63 35.13
C SER A 240 2.12 15.18 33.83
N GLU A 241 0.82 14.89 33.88
CA GLU A 241 0.05 14.54 32.67
C GLU A 241 0.11 15.63 31.59
N LYS A 242 0.11 16.90 32.01
CA LYS A 242 0.26 18.04 31.09
C LYS A 242 1.64 18.06 30.43
N GLU A 243 2.68 17.74 31.19
CA GLU A 243 4.06 17.65 30.69
C GLU A 243 4.20 16.51 29.68
N LEU A 244 3.65 15.34 29.97
CA LEU A 244 3.61 14.20 29.04
C LEU A 244 2.86 14.53 27.74
N LEU A 245 1.72 15.22 27.84
CA LEU A 245 0.95 15.69 26.67
C LEU A 245 1.71 16.71 25.83
N ILE A 246 2.47 17.61 26.46
CA ILE A 246 3.27 18.62 25.75
C ILE A 246 4.49 17.96 25.10
N THR A 247 5.17 17.04 25.78
CA THR A 247 6.33 16.32 25.23
C THR A 247 5.95 15.34 24.12
N GLY A 248 4.70 14.87 24.11
CA GLY A 248 4.18 13.98 23.08
C GLY A 248 3.65 14.68 21.82
N ARG A 249 3.64 16.00 21.77
CA ARG A 249 3.23 16.79 20.59
C ARG A 249 4.44 17.32 19.85
#